data_AF-A0A941A1Q5-F1
#
_entry.id   AF-A0A941A1Q5-F1
#
_cell.length_a   1.000
_cell.length_b   1.000
_cell.length_c   1.000
_cell.angle_alpha   90.00
_cell.angle_beta   90.00
_cell.angle_gamma   90.00
#
_symmetry.space_group_name_H-M   'P 1'
#
loop_
_entity.id
_entity.type
_entity.pdbx_description
1 polymer ?
#
loop_
_entity_poly.entity_id
_entity_poly.type
_entity_poly.pdbx_seq_one_letter_code
_entity_poly.pdbx_strand_id
1 'polypeptide(L)'
;MKTKAVFVVLIGIGLCLTASVACADTIQYFIGVDDYGSLSINGTLLATFDSGGAGTTAPVAVTLPAGWYDITIDYKNRWGTDWLGLYWDPGPGVDVVPEAYLRSQNSTGQWVSGLKADYYWLNPDKSRGAPIQTIYGEGPLANGVNSYEGYHNGRSWPVVGYTGIFEEYLTGQIYVGTSPPPTAVPEPATLVVWASGLTMLGGRAWRRRRRG
;
A
#
# COMPACT_ATOMS: atom_id res chain seq x y z
N MET A 1 56.88 -42.28 34.90
CA MET A 1 56.19 -41.36 33.96
C MET A 1 54.92 -40.87 34.64
N LYS A 2 54.79 -39.57 34.90
CA LYS A 2 53.62 -38.96 35.56
C LYS A 2 52.84 -38.15 34.52
N THR A 3 51.66 -38.61 34.14
CA THR A 3 50.78 -37.92 33.20
C THR A 3 49.91 -36.94 33.99
N LYS A 4 50.03 -35.63 33.71
CA LYS A 4 49.17 -34.59 34.27
C LYS A 4 47.90 -34.50 33.42
N ALA A 5 46.73 -34.68 34.04
CA ALA A 5 45.45 -34.38 33.41
C ALA A 5 45.21 -32.87 33.46
N VAL A 6 44.98 -32.26 32.30
CA VAL A 6 44.55 -30.86 32.19
C VAL A 6 43.02 -30.85 32.18
N PHE A 7 42.42 -30.27 33.21
CA PHE A 7 40.99 -29.97 33.24
C PHE A 7 40.76 -28.63 32.53
N VAL A 8 40.04 -28.67 31.41
CA VAL A 8 39.53 -27.46 30.73
C VAL A 8 38.16 -27.17 31.31
N VAL A 9 38.02 -26.02 31.99
CA VAL A 9 36.73 -25.50 32.46
C VAL A 9 36.14 -24.63 31.36
N LEU A 10 35.06 -25.09 30.73
CA LEU A 10 34.25 -24.30 29.81
C LEU A 10 33.25 -23.46 30.61
N ILE A 11 33.49 -22.16 30.67
CA ILE A 11 32.53 -21.18 31.20
C ILE A 11 31.54 -20.87 30.07
N GLY A 12 30.36 -21.47 30.12
CA GLY A 12 29.24 -21.11 29.24
C GLY A 12 28.62 -19.80 29.71
N ILE A 13 28.85 -18.71 28.98
CA ILE A 13 28.10 -17.45 29.15
C ILE A 13 26.73 -17.67 28.49
N GLY A 14 25.70 -17.84 29.31
CA GLY A 14 24.32 -17.87 28.86
C GLY A 14 23.88 -16.49 28.38
N LEU A 15 23.69 -16.35 27.08
CA LEU A 15 23.09 -15.15 26.49
C LEU A 15 21.59 -15.16 26.81
N CYS A 16 21.18 -14.46 27.87
CA CYS A 16 19.77 -14.24 28.18
C CYS A 16 19.22 -13.18 27.21
N LEU A 17 18.66 -13.63 26.08
CA LEU A 17 17.90 -12.76 25.18
C LEU A 17 16.59 -12.40 25.87
N THR A 18 16.51 -11.20 26.44
CA THR A 18 15.24 -10.64 26.92
C THR A 18 14.40 -10.22 25.71
N ALA A 19 13.52 -11.09 25.24
CA ALA A 19 12.48 -10.66 24.30
C ALA A 19 11.55 -9.68 25.04
N SER A 20 11.57 -8.42 24.64
CA SER A 20 10.57 -7.43 25.07
C SER A 20 9.19 -7.92 24.60
N VAL A 21 8.26 -8.12 25.53
CA VAL A 21 6.87 -8.40 25.20
C VAL A 21 6.29 -7.11 24.60
N ALA A 22 5.94 -7.15 23.32
CA ALA A 22 5.21 -6.05 22.70
C ALA A 22 3.81 -6.00 23.35
N CYS A 23 3.53 -4.93 24.10
CA CYS A 23 2.19 -4.70 24.64
C CYS A 23 1.23 -4.42 23.47
N ALA A 24 0.00 -4.94 23.57
CA ALA A 24 -1.06 -4.60 22.66
C ALA A 24 -1.62 -3.22 23.02
N ASP A 25 -1.45 -2.27 22.11
CA ASP A 25 -2.10 -0.97 22.19
C ASP A 25 -3.38 -1.01 21.35
N THR A 26 -4.36 -0.19 21.73
CA THR A 26 -5.55 0.00 20.91
C THR A 26 -5.33 1.24 20.06
N ILE A 27 -5.29 1.06 18.74
CA ILE A 27 -5.24 2.15 17.76
C ILE A 27 -6.60 2.23 17.09
N GLN A 28 -7.12 3.44 16.95
CA GLN A 28 -8.34 3.67 16.21
C GLN A 28 -7.99 4.00 14.76
N TYR A 29 -8.42 3.16 13.84
CA TYR A 29 -8.36 3.41 12.40
C TYR A 29 -9.69 3.93 11.89
N PHE A 30 -9.67 4.56 10.72
CA PHE A 30 -10.88 4.98 10.02
C PHE A 30 -10.69 4.71 8.53
N ILE A 31 -11.74 4.20 7.89
CA ILE A 31 -11.80 4.10 6.43
C ILE A 31 -12.86 5.08 5.94
N GLY A 32 -12.47 5.92 4.99
CA GLY A 32 -13.34 6.84 4.26
C GLY A 32 -13.61 6.28 2.86
N VAL A 33 -14.88 6.19 2.44
CA VAL A 33 -15.27 5.65 1.13
C VAL A 33 -16.41 6.41 0.48
N ASP A 34 -16.35 6.52 -0.85
CA ASP A 34 -17.44 6.88 -1.75
C ASP A 34 -17.28 6.00 -3.02
N ASP A 35 -17.93 4.84 -3.16
CA ASP A 35 -19.15 4.41 -2.49
C ASP A 35 -18.99 3.29 -1.46
N TYR A 36 -18.18 2.29 -1.76
CA TYR A 36 -18.09 1.07 -0.97
C TYR A 36 -16.66 0.84 -0.56
N GLY A 37 -16.47 0.35 0.66
CA GLY A 37 -15.24 -0.36 0.94
C GLY A 37 -15.26 -1.20 2.18
N SER A 38 -14.30 -2.11 2.25
CA SER A 38 -14.08 -2.95 3.42
C SER A 38 -12.62 -2.87 3.86
N LEU A 39 -12.39 -3.01 5.16
CA LEU A 39 -11.07 -3.02 5.77
C LEU A 39 -10.91 -4.31 6.57
N SER A 40 -9.85 -5.05 6.27
CA SER A 40 -9.41 -6.20 7.06
C SER A 40 -7.97 -6.02 7.51
N ILE A 41 -7.67 -6.34 8.76
CA ILE A 41 -6.28 -6.39 9.29
C ILE A 41 -6.08 -7.75 9.95
N ASN A 42 -4.93 -8.38 9.68
CA ASN A 42 -4.57 -9.72 10.16
C ASN A 42 -5.65 -10.76 9.84
N GLY A 43 -6.23 -10.68 8.63
CA GLY A 43 -7.31 -11.55 8.15
C GLY A 43 -8.67 -11.34 8.81
N THR A 44 -8.80 -10.44 9.79
CA THR A 44 -10.07 -10.13 10.45
C THR A 44 -10.75 -8.99 9.71
N LEU A 45 -11.98 -9.19 9.24
CA LEU A 45 -12.82 -8.13 8.69
C LEU A 45 -13.22 -7.19 9.82
N LEU A 46 -12.71 -5.97 9.78
CA LEU A 46 -12.94 -4.98 10.80
C LEU A 46 -14.09 -4.05 10.45
N ALA A 47 -14.31 -3.81 9.16
CA ALA A 47 -15.30 -2.86 8.71
C ALA A 47 -15.76 -3.13 7.27
N THR A 48 -17.01 -2.79 6.98
CA THR A 48 -17.58 -2.78 5.63
C THR A 48 -18.59 -1.66 5.55
N PHE A 49 -18.47 -0.84 4.51
CA PHE A 49 -19.30 0.32 4.29
C PHE A 49 -19.82 0.31 2.87
N ASP A 50 -21.09 0.63 2.78
CA ASP A 50 -21.81 0.85 1.54
C ASP A 50 -22.54 2.18 1.74
N SER A 51 -21.97 3.25 1.19
CA SER A 51 -22.44 4.60 1.43
C SER A 51 -23.56 5.03 0.48
N GLY A 52 -23.87 4.21 -0.52
CA GLY A 52 -24.95 4.44 -1.48
C GLY A 52 -24.84 5.71 -2.33
N GLY A 53 -23.64 6.24 -2.59
CA GLY A 53 -23.45 7.45 -3.40
C GLY A 53 -23.00 8.70 -2.64
N ALA A 54 -22.69 8.59 -1.34
CA ALA A 54 -22.25 9.72 -0.55
C ALA A 54 -21.05 9.36 0.32
N GLY A 55 -19.96 10.13 0.26
CA GLY A 55 -18.77 9.88 1.09
C GLY A 55 -19.10 9.67 2.58
N THR A 56 -18.58 8.58 3.16
CA THR A 56 -18.74 8.25 4.58
C THR A 56 -17.41 7.80 5.21
N THR A 57 -17.21 8.15 6.48
CA THR A 57 -16.07 7.68 7.27
C THR A 57 -16.60 6.86 8.42
N ALA A 58 -15.91 5.77 8.75
CA ALA A 58 -16.27 5.00 9.92
C ALA A 58 -15.06 4.58 10.77
N PRO A 59 -15.16 4.76 12.10
CA PRO A 59 -14.12 4.35 13.03
C PRO A 59 -14.08 2.84 13.21
N VAL A 60 -12.88 2.34 13.47
CA VAL A 60 -12.57 0.94 13.72
C VAL A 60 -11.48 0.87 14.78
N ALA A 61 -11.73 0.19 15.90
CA ALA A 61 -10.69 -0.03 16.89
C ALA A 61 -9.92 -1.33 16.58
N VAL A 62 -8.60 -1.29 16.67
CA VAL A 62 -7.71 -2.44 16.50
C VAL A 62 -6.84 -2.55 17.74
N THR A 63 -6.91 -3.69 18.42
CA THR A 63 -6.06 -4.00 19.57
C THR A 63 -5.09 -5.11 19.19
N LEU A 64 -3.86 -4.72 18.82
CA LEU A 64 -2.80 -5.64 18.43
C LEU A 64 -1.46 -5.16 19.03
N PRO A 65 -0.54 -6.07 19.38
CA PRO A 65 0.84 -5.72 19.67
C PRO A 65 1.48 -4.92 18.54
N ALA A 66 2.40 -4.02 18.88
CA ALA A 66 3.10 -3.27 17.85
C ALA A 66 3.81 -4.21 16.85
N GLY A 67 3.61 -4.00 15.55
CA GLY A 67 4.14 -4.89 14.52
C GLY A 67 3.49 -4.72 13.15
N TRP A 68 4.04 -5.45 12.18
CA TRP A 68 3.50 -5.51 10.82
C TRP A 68 2.43 -6.58 10.72
N TYR A 69 1.26 -6.20 10.21
CA TYR A 69 0.13 -7.10 9.98
C TYR A 69 -0.38 -6.97 8.56
N ASP A 70 -0.88 -8.07 8.02
CA ASP A 70 -1.50 -8.04 6.69
C ASP A 70 -2.72 -7.12 6.71
N ILE A 71 -2.84 -6.29 5.69
CA ILE A 71 -3.98 -5.40 5.48
C ILE A 71 -4.60 -5.69 4.12
N THR A 72 -5.92 -5.62 4.06
CA THR A 72 -6.67 -5.69 2.82
C THR A 72 -7.74 -4.61 2.83
N ILE A 73 -7.82 -3.85 1.73
CA ILE A 73 -8.90 -2.91 1.46
C ILE A 73 -9.51 -3.30 0.11
N ASP A 74 -10.81 -3.53 0.09
CA ASP A 74 -11.58 -3.65 -1.16
C ASP A 74 -12.44 -2.40 -1.27
N TYR A 75 -12.11 -1.51 -2.20
CA TYR A 75 -12.81 -0.25 -2.45
C TYR A 75 -13.46 -0.29 -3.82
N LYS A 76 -14.69 0.25 -3.93
CA LYS A 76 -15.44 0.35 -5.19
C LYS A 76 -16.07 1.72 -5.32
N ASN A 77 -15.71 2.45 -6.38
CA ASN A 77 -16.55 3.50 -6.91
C ASN A 77 -17.56 2.87 -7.88
N ARG A 78 -18.82 2.83 -7.47
CA ARG A 78 -19.91 2.22 -8.24
C ARG A 78 -20.65 3.27 -9.05
N TRP A 79 -20.71 4.52 -8.60
CA TRP A 79 -21.39 5.62 -9.28
C TRP A 79 -20.83 6.98 -8.86
N GLY A 80 -20.86 7.95 -9.77
CA GLY A 80 -20.58 9.34 -9.41
C GLY A 80 -19.13 9.52 -8.96
N THR A 81 -18.95 10.19 -7.82
CA THR A 81 -17.67 10.64 -7.29
C THR A 81 -16.87 9.53 -6.62
N ASP A 82 -15.54 9.58 -6.72
CA ASP A 82 -14.66 8.67 -5.98
C ASP A 82 -14.08 9.30 -4.71
N TRP A 83 -13.94 8.50 -3.65
CA TRP A 83 -13.15 8.85 -2.48
C TRP A 83 -12.71 7.60 -1.71
N LEU A 84 -11.41 7.52 -1.40
CA LEU A 84 -10.83 6.52 -0.52
C LEU A 84 -9.82 7.17 0.42
N GLY A 85 -10.00 6.96 1.71
CA GLY A 85 -9.06 7.39 2.73
C GLY A 85 -8.81 6.33 3.80
N LEU A 86 -7.57 6.24 4.28
CA LEU A 86 -7.21 5.46 5.45
C LEU A 86 -6.58 6.39 6.49
N TYR A 87 -7.26 6.52 7.61
CA TYR A 87 -6.88 7.41 8.70
C TYR A 87 -6.66 6.61 9.98
N TRP A 88 -6.00 7.25 10.93
CA TRP A 88 -5.77 6.71 12.26
C TRP A 88 -5.75 7.80 13.32
N ASP A 89 -5.99 7.43 14.55
CA ASP A 89 -5.77 8.26 15.73
C ASP A 89 -4.73 7.56 16.63
N PRO A 90 -3.45 7.94 16.53
CA PRO A 90 -2.40 7.46 17.42
C PRO A 90 -2.31 8.29 18.72
N GLY A 91 -3.20 9.28 18.94
CA GLY A 91 -3.12 10.15 20.12
C GLY A 91 -3.90 11.48 20.00
N PRO A 92 -3.26 12.62 19.67
CA PRO A 92 -3.87 13.94 19.83
C PRO A 92 -4.94 14.27 18.78
N GLY A 93 -5.30 13.34 17.90
CA GLY A 93 -6.28 13.54 16.83
C GLY A 93 -6.09 12.59 15.65
N VAL A 94 -7.06 12.65 14.74
CA VAL A 94 -7.10 11.85 13.51
C VAL A 94 -6.16 12.43 12.46
N ASP A 95 -5.35 11.57 11.84
CA ASP A 95 -4.46 11.90 10.73
C ASP A 95 -4.54 10.82 9.63
N VAL A 96 -3.98 11.09 8.45
CA VAL A 96 -3.81 10.07 7.41
C VAL A 96 -2.76 9.05 7.87
N VAL A 97 -2.98 7.76 7.62
CA VAL A 97 -1.95 6.74 7.87
C VAL A 97 -0.74 7.05 6.98
N PRO A 98 0.46 7.32 7.56
CA PRO A 98 1.60 7.69 6.75
C PRO A 98 2.04 6.54 5.85
N GLU A 99 2.54 6.86 4.66
CA GLU A 99 3.00 5.84 3.70
C GLU A 99 4.05 4.89 4.31
N ALA A 100 4.93 5.41 5.17
CA ALA A 100 5.94 4.61 5.87
C ALA A 100 5.37 3.52 6.79
N TYR A 101 4.08 3.62 7.17
CA TYR A 101 3.35 2.61 7.95
C TYR A 101 2.67 1.58 7.07
N LEU A 102 2.82 1.71 5.74
CA LEU A 102 2.29 0.80 4.74
C LEU A 102 3.46 0.21 3.96
N ARG A 103 3.37 -1.07 3.64
CA ARG A 103 4.34 -1.71 2.74
C ARG A 103 3.73 -2.83 1.93
N SER A 104 4.33 -3.14 0.81
CA SER A 104 3.94 -4.26 -0.04
C SER A 104 5.15 -4.83 -0.76
N GLN A 105 5.02 -6.03 -1.30
CA GLN A 105 6.03 -6.57 -2.20
C GLN A 105 5.74 -6.08 -3.62
N ASN A 106 6.77 -5.58 -4.31
CA ASN A 106 6.69 -5.25 -5.73
C ASN A 106 6.70 -6.51 -6.61
N SER A 107 6.72 -6.33 -7.93
CA SER A 107 6.74 -7.44 -8.90
C SER A 107 7.98 -8.36 -8.82
N THR A 108 9.05 -7.93 -8.16
CA THR A 108 10.28 -8.72 -7.94
C THR A 108 10.34 -9.34 -6.54
N GLY A 109 9.31 -9.16 -5.71
CA GLY A 109 9.25 -9.65 -4.34
C GLY A 109 9.97 -8.75 -3.32
N GLN A 110 10.44 -7.57 -3.73
CA GLN A 110 11.10 -6.62 -2.83
C GLN A 110 10.07 -5.77 -2.10
N TRP A 111 10.30 -5.53 -0.81
CA TRP A 111 9.47 -4.62 -0.03
C TRP A 111 9.63 -3.18 -0.53
N VAL A 112 8.51 -2.52 -0.78
CA VAL A 112 8.39 -1.09 -1.08
C VAL A 112 7.40 -0.43 -0.12
N SER A 113 7.60 0.86 0.15
CA SER A 113 6.65 1.70 0.90
C SER A 113 5.32 1.79 0.15
N GLY A 114 4.19 1.80 0.87
CA GLY A 114 2.84 1.79 0.31
C GLY A 114 2.29 0.39 -0.01
N LEU A 115 1.00 0.31 -0.31
CA LEU A 115 0.28 -0.92 -0.62
C LEU A 115 0.37 -1.29 -2.10
N LYS A 116 0.09 -2.55 -2.42
CA LYS A 116 -0.13 -3.01 -3.79
C LYS A 116 -1.60 -2.81 -4.11
N ALA A 117 -1.91 -2.02 -5.13
CA ALA A 117 -3.27 -1.78 -5.59
C ALA A 117 -3.51 -2.46 -6.93
N ASP A 118 -4.47 -3.38 -6.97
CA ASP A 118 -4.97 -3.98 -8.21
C ASP A 118 -6.29 -3.32 -8.62
N TYR A 119 -6.31 -2.74 -9.82
CA TYR A 119 -7.46 -2.03 -10.35
C TYR A 119 -8.26 -2.93 -11.29
N TYR A 120 -9.59 -2.87 -11.18
CA TYR A 120 -10.51 -3.61 -12.03
C TYR A 120 -11.64 -2.71 -12.51
N TRP A 121 -12.11 -2.92 -13.73
CA TRP A 121 -13.42 -2.42 -14.13
C TRP A 121 -14.50 -3.15 -13.33
N LEU A 122 -15.59 -2.48 -13.00
CA LEU A 122 -16.77 -3.18 -12.49
C LEU A 122 -17.64 -3.67 -13.64
N ASN A 123 -18.20 -4.86 -13.46
CA ASN A 123 -19.28 -5.37 -14.30
C ASN A 123 -20.58 -4.55 -14.09
N PRO A 124 -21.59 -4.69 -14.96
CA PRO A 124 -22.88 -4.03 -14.78
C PRO A 124 -23.56 -4.32 -13.43
N ASP A 125 -23.32 -5.49 -12.85
CA ASP A 125 -23.82 -5.92 -11.53
C ASP A 125 -22.95 -5.42 -10.36
N LYS A 126 -21.95 -4.57 -10.63
CA LYS A 126 -20.99 -4.02 -9.66
C LYS A 126 -20.06 -5.07 -9.03
N SER A 127 -19.98 -6.27 -9.61
CA SER A 127 -18.94 -7.24 -9.28
C SER A 127 -17.61 -6.90 -9.97
N ARG A 128 -16.51 -7.47 -9.45
CA ARG A 128 -15.17 -7.34 -10.04
C ARG A 128 -15.17 -7.83 -11.48
N GLY A 129 -14.76 -6.97 -12.41
CA GLY A 129 -14.65 -7.26 -13.83
C GLY A 129 -13.21 -7.43 -14.29
N ALA A 130 -12.92 -6.96 -15.50
CA ALA A 130 -11.61 -7.10 -16.13
C ALA A 130 -10.54 -6.26 -15.39
N PRO A 131 -9.30 -6.78 -15.24
CA PRO A 131 -8.21 -6.02 -14.64
C PRO A 131 -7.82 -4.84 -15.54
N ILE A 132 -7.42 -3.73 -14.91
CA ILE A 132 -6.93 -2.52 -15.59
C ILE A 132 -5.41 -2.46 -15.48
N GLN A 133 -4.91 -2.37 -14.25
CA GLN A 133 -3.48 -2.31 -13.95
C GLN A 133 -3.20 -2.63 -12.48
N THR A 134 -1.92 -2.86 -12.17
CA THR A 134 -1.42 -2.99 -10.80
C THR A 134 -0.44 -1.86 -10.52
N ILE A 135 -0.62 -1.19 -9.38
CA ILE A 135 0.31 -0.20 -8.83
C ILE A 135 0.98 -0.82 -7.60
N TYR A 136 2.28 -0.59 -7.46
CA TYR A 136 3.04 -0.95 -6.26
C TYR A 136 3.45 0.31 -5.53
N GLY A 137 3.27 0.31 -4.21
CA GLY A 137 3.56 1.46 -3.36
C GLY A 137 2.54 2.60 -3.49
N GLU A 138 1.27 2.23 -3.41
CA GLU A 138 0.15 3.16 -3.28
C GLU A 138 0.01 3.61 -1.82
N GLY A 139 0.10 4.91 -1.59
CA GLY A 139 -0.01 5.53 -0.27
C GLY A 139 0.63 6.93 -0.24
N PRO A 140 0.39 7.73 0.82
CA PRO A 140 -0.66 7.53 1.82
C PRO A 140 -2.06 7.54 1.18
N LEU A 141 -3.05 6.89 1.79
CA LEU A 141 -4.39 6.76 1.19
C LEU A 141 -5.26 7.95 1.60
N ALA A 142 -5.37 8.93 0.72
CA ALA A 142 -6.23 10.13 0.87
C ALA A 142 -6.69 10.66 -0.50
N ASN A 143 -7.22 9.77 -1.34
CA ASN A 143 -7.55 10.05 -2.74
C ASN A 143 -9.04 10.45 -2.90
N GLY A 144 -9.37 11.36 -3.82
CA GLY A 144 -10.75 11.62 -4.30
C GLY A 144 -11.35 13.00 -3.97
N VAL A 145 -12.66 13.17 -4.18
CA VAL A 145 -13.37 14.47 -4.31
C VAL A 145 -13.29 15.39 -3.09
N ASN A 146 -13.23 14.80 -1.90
CA ASN A 146 -13.07 15.52 -0.65
C ASN A 146 -11.64 15.46 -0.12
N SER A 147 -10.63 15.25 -0.99
CA SER A 147 -9.25 15.63 -0.68
C SER A 147 -9.20 17.16 -0.60
N TYR A 148 -9.73 17.71 0.50
CA TYR A 148 -9.33 19.00 1.00
C TYR A 148 -7.80 18.95 1.04
N GLU A 149 -7.17 19.82 0.25
CA GLU A 149 -5.78 19.74 -0.22
C GLU A 149 -5.61 19.01 -1.56
N GLY A 150 -5.78 19.77 -2.66
CA GLY A 150 -4.90 19.56 -3.79
C GLY A 150 -3.44 19.56 -3.29
N TYR A 151 -2.58 18.73 -3.91
CA TYR A 151 -1.16 18.57 -3.57
C TYR A 151 -0.79 17.58 -2.45
N HIS A 152 -1.21 16.32 -2.58
CA HIS A 152 -0.33 15.22 -2.16
C HIS A 152 0.18 14.48 -3.41
N ASN A 153 1.39 14.86 -3.84
CA ASN A 153 2.19 14.25 -4.92
C ASN A 153 1.63 14.17 -6.36
N GLY A 154 0.60 14.93 -6.73
CA GLY A 154 0.17 15.05 -8.13
C GLY A 154 -0.36 13.75 -8.76
N ARG A 155 -0.71 12.75 -7.94
CA ARG A 155 -1.39 11.53 -8.39
C ARG A 155 -2.90 11.74 -8.29
N SER A 156 -3.49 12.40 -9.29
CA SER A 156 -4.86 12.07 -9.70
C SER A 156 -4.91 10.55 -9.91
N TRP A 157 -5.93 9.83 -9.44
CA TRP A 157 -6.12 8.39 -9.72
C TRP A 157 -5.73 8.13 -11.18
N PRO A 158 -4.55 7.54 -11.45
CA PRO A 158 -3.94 7.66 -12.77
C PRO A 158 -4.67 6.83 -13.83
N VAL A 159 -5.68 6.08 -13.40
CA VAL A 159 -6.21 4.91 -14.10
C VAL A 159 -7.60 5.15 -14.70
N VAL A 160 -8.49 5.79 -13.95
CA VAL A 160 -9.94 5.70 -14.20
C VAL A 160 -10.67 7.05 -14.18
N GLY A 161 -10.01 8.10 -13.66
CA GLY A 161 -10.58 9.45 -13.56
C GLY A 161 -11.67 9.57 -12.49
N TYR A 162 -12.03 10.82 -12.19
CA TYR A 162 -12.87 11.24 -11.05
C TYR A 162 -14.28 10.62 -10.95
N THR A 163 -14.85 10.17 -12.07
CA THR A 163 -16.14 9.47 -12.10
C THR A 163 -16.04 8.05 -12.65
N GLY A 164 -14.83 7.48 -12.61
CA GLY A 164 -14.60 6.13 -13.09
C GLY A 164 -15.40 5.14 -12.24
N ILE A 165 -15.99 4.13 -12.88
CA ILE A 165 -16.63 3.02 -12.17
C ILE A 165 -15.62 1.88 -12.11
N PHE A 166 -15.09 1.60 -10.92
CA PHE A 166 -13.97 0.68 -10.75
C PHE A 166 -13.94 0.07 -9.35
N GLU A 167 -13.13 -0.97 -9.23
CA GLU A 167 -12.68 -1.53 -7.96
C GLU A 167 -11.18 -1.32 -7.82
N GLU A 168 -10.76 -0.91 -6.64
CA GLU A 168 -9.37 -0.97 -6.21
C GLU A 168 -9.25 -1.97 -5.07
N TYR A 169 -8.42 -2.98 -5.27
CA TYR A 169 -8.12 -3.98 -4.26
C TYR A 169 -6.70 -3.78 -3.76
N LEU A 170 -6.56 -3.23 -2.55
CA LEU A 170 -5.28 -2.95 -1.92
C LEU A 170 -4.87 -4.08 -0.98
N THR A 171 -3.61 -4.50 -1.10
CA THR A 171 -3.01 -5.55 -0.27
C THR A 171 -1.59 -5.17 0.15
N GLY A 172 -1.18 -5.64 1.32
CA GLY A 172 0.16 -5.41 1.84
C GLY A 172 0.19 -5.60 3.34
N GLN A 173 1.00 -4.80 4.01
CA GLN A 173 1.08 -4.76 5.46
C GLN A 173 0.94 -3.34 5.98
N ILE A 174 0.28 -3.23 7.12
CA ILE A 174 0.21 -2.03 7.94
C ILE A 174 1.02 -2.24 9.22
N TYR A 175 1.78 -1.23 9.62
CA TYR A 175 2.40 -1.21 10.93
C TYR A 175 1.38 -0.70 11.95
N VAL A 176 1.05 -1.55 12.92
CA VAL A 176 0.29 -1.16 14.11
C VAL A 176 1.31 -0.72 15.15
N GLY A 177 1.22 0.51 15.64
CA GLY A 177 2.08 1.05 16.68
C GLY A 177 2.12 2.58 16.63
N THR A 178 2.39 3.24 17.75
CA THR A 178 2.42 4.71 17.85
C THR A 178 3.77 5.33 17.48
N SER A 179 4.79 4.51 17.27
CA SER A 179 6.12 4.92 16.80
C SER A 179 6.32 4.50 15.34
N PRO A 180 7.17 5.22 14.57
CA PRO A 180 7.52 4.80 13.21
C PRO A 180 8.06 3.36 13.19
N PRO A 181 7.75 2.58 12.13
CA PRO A 181 8.26 1.23 12.03
C PRO A 181 9.80 1.20 12.09
N PRO A 182 10.39 0.19 12.76
CA PRO A 182 11.84 0.15 13.02
C PRO A 182 12.71 -0.05 11.76
N THR A 183 12.11 -0.26 10.59
CA THR A 183 12.83 -0.40 9.33
C THR A 183 12.07 0.37 8.26
N ALA A 184 12.65 1.49 7.82
CA ALA A 184 12.14 2.23 6.68
C ALA A 184 12.22 1.35 5.43
N VAL A 185 11.12 1.29 4.68
CA VAL A 185 11.06 0.59 3.40
C VAL A 185 11.30 1.62 2.28
N PRO A 186 12.11 1.32 1.25
CA PRO A 186 12.32 2.26 0.15
C PRO A 186 11.02 2.60 -0.57
N GLU A 187 10.86 3.86 -0.99
CA GLU A 187 9.80 4.25 -1.93
C GLU A 187 9.94 3.46 -3.24
N PRO A 188 8.84 3.11 -3.92
CA PRO A 188 8.92 2.47 -5.23
C PRO A 188 9.70 3.38 -6.19
N ALA A 189 10.78 2.85 -6.79
CA ALA A 189 11.58 3.62 -7.74
C ALA A 189 10.67 4.11 -8.88
N THR A 190 10.47 5.43 -8.98
CA THR A 190 9.78 6.04 -10.11
C THR A 190 10.63 5.74 -11.35
N LEU A 191 10.22 4.75 -12.14
CA LEU A 191 10.82 4.46 -13.43
C LEU A 191 10.44 5.61 -14.37
N VAL A 192 11.12 6.75 -14.23
CA VAL A 192 11.08 7.83 -15.21
C VAL A 192 11.82 7.29 -16.42
N VAL A 193 11.09 6.64 -17.32
CA VAL A 193 11.58 6.30 -18.65
C VAL A 193 11.76 7.62 -19.41
N TRP A 194 12.92 8.24 -19.24
CA TRP A 194 13.43 9.21 -20.21
C TRP A 194 13.77 8.43 -21.48
N ALA A 195 12.75 8.16 -22.30
CA ALA A 195 12.96 7.88 -23.71
C ALA A 195 13.30 9.21 -24.41
N SER A 196 14.42 9.83 -24.03
CA SER A 196 15.02 10.92 -24.79
C SER A 196 15.48 10.34 -26.11
N GLY A 197 14.80 10.79 -27.17
CA GLY A 197 15.07 10.39 -28.53
C GLY A 197 16.53 10.53 -28.92
N LEU A 198 17.05 9.48 -29.54
CA LEU A 198 18.23 9.52 -30.40
C LEU A 198 18.19 8.30 -31.33
N THR A 199 17.29 8.35 -32.32
CA THR A 199 17.52 7.75 -33.65
C THR A 199 16.89 8.65 -34.71
N MET A 200 17.45 9.85 -34.82
CA MET A 200 17.40 10.60 -36.07
C MET A 200 18.52 10.08 -36.98
N LEU A 201 18.24 10.05 -38.29
CA LEU A 201 19.17 10.02 -39.43
C LEU A 201 19.68 8.64 -39.91
N GLY A 202 18.88 8.00 -40.76
CA GLY A 202 19.39 7.03 -41.73
C GLY A 202 18.30 6.53 -42.66
N GLY A 203 18.05 7.21 -43.79
CA GLY A 203 17.29 6.57 -44.87
C GLY A 203 16.44 7.40 -45.82
N ARG A 204 16.64 8.71 -45.97
CA ARG A 204 16.25 9.38 -47.23
C ARG A 204 17.43 9.31 -48.21
N ALA A 205 17.51 8.25 -49.03
CA ALA A 205 18.07 8.28 -50.40
C ALA A 205 18.40 6.87 -50.95
N TRP A 206 17.42 6.16 -51.53
CA TRP A 206 17.63 5.17 -52.59
C TRP A 206 16.26 4.69 -53.07
N ARG A 207 15.88 4.57 -54.34
CA ARG A 207 16.53 4.81 -55.62
C ARG A 207 15.42 4.83 -56.68
N ARG A 208 15.54 5.74 -57.65
CA ARG A 208 14.78 5.73 -58.91
C ARG A 208 15.00 4.42 -59.70
N ARG A 209 13.96 4.06 -60.47
CA ARG A 209 13.93 3.33 -61.76
C ARG A 209 14.22 1.82 -61.79
N ARG A 210 13.21 1.06 -62.25
CA ARG A 210 13.16 0.24 -63.49
C ARG A 210 11.69 -0.22 -63.66
N ARG A 211 10.94 0.34 -64.61
CA ARG A 211 10.64 -0.20 -65.96
C ARG A 211 10.22 -1.67 -65.96
N GLY A 212 8.94 -1.87 -66.26
CA GLY A 212 8.23 -3.05 -66.71
C GLY A 212 6.85 -2.54 -67.14
#